data_AF-A0A7C3ZSJ2-F1
#
_entry.id   AF-A0A7C3ZSJ2-F1
#
_cell.length_a   1.000
_cell.length_b   1.000
_cell.length_c   1.000
_cell.angle_alpha   90.00
_cell.angle_beta   90.00
_cell.angle_gamma   90.00
#
_symmetry.space_group_name_H-M   'P 1'
#
loop_
_entity.id
_entity.type
_entity.pdbx_description
1 polymer ?
#
loop_
_entity_poly.entity_id
_entity_poly.type
_entity_poly.pdbx_seq_one_letter_code
_entity_poly.pdbx_strand_id
1 'polypeptide(L)'
;MKQKSRLLFSLVVLAALLAPAALAHERQAFEIGDKTYLLVIGSLNEPVFVDDKTGVDLRVLLADPENPGDSSKGTPVPGLDAALKVDLMAGDKTKTLAFSPVYNSPGAYKAEFYPTVATTLTYRVYGAINDVPVDLTFSCNPAGHPAVKDDTERVMITDGVTRVYKSGAFGCPRPRDDLGFPEPMHSIDGLHQQLHERMMNKGLGVCVAALVVALLALGVALWRRR
;
A
#
# COMPACT_ATOMS: atom_id res chain seq x y z
N MET A 1 -5.15 21.56 -45.71
CA MET A 1 -4.68 21.39 -44.31
C MET A 1 -5.77 21.00 -43.29
N LYS A 2 -7.07 20.95 -43.62
CA LYS A 2 -8.17 20.67 -42.66
C LYS A 2 -8.42 19.17 -42.31
N GLN A 3 -7.90 18.23 -43.10
CA GLN A 3 -8.22 16.80 -42.96
C GLN A 3 -7.30 16.07 -41.95
N LYS A 4 -6.05 16.52 -41.80
CA LYS A 4 -5.09 15.91 -40.86
C LYS A 4 -5.41 16.20 -39.38
N SER A 5 -6.06 17.34 -39.09
CA SER A 5 -6.46 17.75 -37.74
C SER A 5 -7.66 16.94 -37.21
N ARG A 6 -8.56 16.46 -38.07
CA ARG A 6 -9.71 15.63 -37.66
C ARG A 6 -9.32 14.20 -37.30
N LEU A 7 -8.32 13.62 -37.97
CA LEU A 7 -7.82 12.28 -37.64
C LEU A 7 -7.12 12.24 -36.27
N LEU A 8 -6.33 13.26 -35.93
CA LEU A 8 -5.64 13.34 -34.65
C LEU A 8 -6.61 13.47 -33.47
N PHE A 9 -7.71 14.23 -33.63
CA PHE A 9 -8.73 14.37 -32.59
C PHE A 9 -9.53 13.07 -32.36
N SER A 10 -9.81 12.32 -33.43
CA SER A 10 -10.56 11.05 -33.34
C SER A 10 -9.76 9.92 -32.68
N LEU A 11 -8.43 9.92 -32.82
CA LEU A 11 -7.55 8.91 -32.22
C LEU A 11 -7.37 9.10 -30.71
N VAL A 12 -7.34 10.35 -30.24
CA VAL A 12 -7.22 10.69 -28.80
C VAL A 12 -8.49 10.31 -28.04
N VAL A 13 -9.68 10.52 -28.62
CA VAL A 13 -10.95 10.13 -27.99
C VAL A 13 -11.10 8.61 -27.90
N LEU A 14 -10.63 7.86 -28.90
CA LEU A 14 -10.69 6.38 -28.89
C LEU A 14 -9.71 5.77 -27.86
N ALA A 15 -8.55 6.40 -27.64
CA ALA A 15 -7.60 5.96 -26.62
C ALA A 15 -8.11 6.19 -25.18
N ALA A 16 -8.89 7.25 -24.94
CA ALA A 16 -9.50 7.52 -23.64
C ALA A 16 -10.62 6.52 -23.27
N LEU A 17 -11.29 5.92 -24.26
CA LEU A 17 -12.34 4.90 -24.06
C LEU A 17 -11.78 3.51 -23.73
N LEU A 18 -10.47 3.30 -23.88
CA LEU A 18 -9.78 2.04 -23.60
C LEU A 18 -8.97 2.08 -22.29
N ALA A 19 -9.14 3.12 -21.47
CA ALA A 19 -8.52 3.15 -20.15
C ALA A 19 -9.07 1.96 -19.33
N PRO A 20 -8.24 0.98 -18.96
CA PRO A 20 -8.71 -0.13 -18.17
C PRO A 20 -9.18 0.38 -16.82
N ALA A 21 -10.30 -0.14 -16.33
CA ALA A 21 -10.83 0.23 -15.02
C ALA A 21 -9.78 -0.13 -13.95
N ALA A 22 -9.12 0.88 -13.39
CA ALA A 22 -8.26 0.70 -12.24
C ALA A 22 -9.14 0.33 -11.04
N LEU A 23 -9.08 -0.92 -10.63
CA LEU A 23 -9.71 -1.39 -9.41
C LEU A 23 -8.83 -0.96 -8.23
N ALA A 24 -9.34 -0.04 -7.41
CA ALA A 24 -8.62 0.49 -6.23
C ALA A 24 -8.43 -0.55 -5.11
N HIS A 25 -9.16 -1.67 -5.17
CA HIS A 25 -9.07 -2.75 -4.21
C HIS A 25 -8.70 -4.05 -4.91
N GLU A 26 -7.94 -4.89 -4.23
CA GLU A 26 -7.75 -6.27 -4.65
C GLU A 26 -9.01 -7.08 -4.32
N ARG A 27 -9.46 -7.88 -5.28
CA ARG A 27 -10.61 -8.76 -5.16
C ARG A 27 -10.14 -10.18 -5.33
N GLN A 28 -10.45 -11.05 -4.38
CA GLN A 28 -10.24 -12.48 -4.53
C GLN A 28 -11.49 -13.25 -4.11
N ALA A 29 -11.93 -14.18 -4.95
CA ALA A 29 -12.99 -15.11 -4.59
C ALA A 29 -12.39 -16.45 -4.20
N PHE A 30 -12.92 -17.02 -3.12
CA PHE A 30 -12.48 -18.29 -2.55
C PHE A 30 -13.67 -19.21 -2.34
N GLU A 31 -13.53 -20.45 -2.78
CA GLU A 31 -14.35 -21.56 -2.28
C GLU A 31 -13.85 -21.90 -0.87
N ILE A 32 -14.72 -21.75 0.12
CA ILE A 32 -14.45 -22.00 1.54
C ILE A 32 -15.60 -22.88 2.04
N GLY A 33 -15.30 -24.17 2.23
CA GLY A 33 -16.33 -25.17 2.51
C GLY A 33 -17.29 -25.34 1.33
N ASP A 34 -18.59 -25.11 1.55
CA ASP A 34 -19.67 -25.29 0.58
C ASP A 34 -20.05 -24.01 -0.18
N LYS A 35 -19.36 -22.89 0.09
CA LYS A 35 -19.73 -21.56 -0.40
C LYS A 35 -18.54 -20.83 -1.02
N THR A 36 -18.85 -19.91 -1.93
CA THR A 36 -17.87 -18.99 -2.49
C THR A 36 -17.99 -17.64 -1.82
N TYR A 37 -16.87 -17.15 -1.30
CA TYR A 37 -16.75 -15.84 -0.66
C TYR A 37 -15.88 -14.93 -1.51
N LEU A 38 -16.34 -13.70 -1.73
CA LEU A 38 -15.56 -12.64 -2.33
C LEU A 38 -15.00 -11.74 -1.23
N LEU A 39 -13.68 -11.69 -1.12
CA LEU A 39 -12.97 -10.74 -0.28
C LEU A 39 -12.50 -9.58 -1.15
N VAL A 40 -12.88 -8.37 -0.76
CA VAL A 40 -12.39 -7.12 -1.35
C VAL A 40 -11.53 -6.44 -0.30
N ILE A 41 -10.26 -6.25 -0.59
CA ILE A 41 -9.28 -5.73 0.37
C ILE A 41 -8.48 -4.58 -0.22
N GLY A 42 -8.23 -3.57 0.61
CA GLY A 42 -7.42 -2.42 0.27
C GLY A 42 -7.02 -1.66 1.52
N SER A 43 -6.65 -0.41 1.36
CA SER A 43 -6.35 0.46 2.50
C SER A 43 -7.42 1.54 2.69
N LEU A 44 -7.66 1.95 3.93
CA LEU A 44 -8.49 3.10 4.22
C LEU A 44 -7.79 4.39 3.78
N ASN A 45 -8.57 5.39 3.38
CA ASN A 45 -8.08 6.74 3.06
C ASN A 45 -7.02 6.75 1.96
N GLU A 46 -7.23 5.99 0.89
CA GLU A 46 -6.29 5.94 -0.24
C GLU A 46 -6.27 7.25 -1.05
N PRO A 47 -5.10 7.64 -1.61
CA PRO A 47 -3.80 6.95 -1.53
C PRO A 47 -3.17 7.05 -0.13
N VAL A 48 -2.49 5.98 0.28
CA VAL A 48 -1.87 5.91 1.61
C VAL A 48 -0.56 6.69 1.64
N PHE A 49 -0.36 7.46 2.70
CA PHE A 49 0.89 8.16 2.97
C PHE A 49 1.46 7.77 4.33
N VAL A 50 2.78 7.86 4.43
CA VAL A 50 3.49 7.76 5.71
C VAL A 50 2.95 8.81 6.68
N ASP A 51 2.83 8.43 7.94
CA ASP A 51 2.34 9.23 9.07
C ASP A 51 0.84 9.59 9.05
N ASP A 52 0.09 9.25 7.99
CA ASP A 52 -1.36 9.44 7.94
C ASP A 52 -2.12 8.27 8.57
N LYS A 53 -3.27 8.58 9.20
CA LYS A 53 -4.17 7.54 9.69
C LYS A 53 -4.75 6.76 8.51
N THR A 54 -4.56 5.45 8.50
CA THR A 54 -5.13 4.53 7.52
C THR A 54 -5.57 3.25 8.25
N GLY A 55 -5.75 2.17 7.51
CA GLY A 55 -6.07 0.85 8.03
C GLY A 55 -6.26 -0.15 6.90
N VAL A 56 -6.36 -1.41 7.27
CA VAL A 56 -6.89 -2.45 6.36
C VAL A 56 -8.37 -2.17 6.16
N ASP A 57 -8.81 -2.05 4.91
CA ASP A 57 -10.22 -2.04 4.50
C ASP A 57 -10.56 -3.43 3.97
N LEU A 58 -11.45 -4.16 4.64
CA LEU A 58 -11.86 -5.49 4.24
C LEU A 58 -13.38 -5.53 4.06
N ARG A 59 -13.84 -6.03 2.93
CA ARG A 59 -15.23 -6.44 2.73
C ARG A 59 -15.30 -7.92 2.42
N VAL A 60 -16.23 -8.62 3.08
CA VAL A 60 -16.50 -10.04 2.85
C VAL A 60 -17.93 -10.19 2.38
N LEU A 61 -18.08 -10.78 1.21
CA LEU A 61 -19.36 -11.04 0.56
C LEU A 61 -19.48 -12.53 0.27
N LEU A 62 -20.68 -13.10 0.34
CA LEU A 62 -21.03 -14.29 -0.43
C LEU A 62 -21.03 -13.89 -1.90
N ALA A 63 -20.25 -14.59 -2.70
CA ALA A 63 -20.05 -14.26 -4.10
C ALA A 63 -21.28 -14.67 -4.93
N ASP A 64 -21.56 -13.92 -5.99
CA ASP A 64 -22.50 -14.33 -7.02
C ASP A 64 -21.95 -15.55 -7.78
N PRO A 65 -22.68 -16.67 -7.92
CA PRO A 65 -22.17 -17.87 -8.57
C PRO A 65 -21.77 -17.66 -10.04
N GLU A 66 -22.46 -16.77 -10.74
CA GLU A 66 -22.17 -16.45 -12.14
C GLU A 66 -21.01 -15.47 -12.29
N ASN A 67 -20.82 -14.58 -11.31
CA ASN A 67 -19.82 -13.50 -11.34
C ASN A 67 -19.10 -13.39 -10.00
N PRO A 68 -18.23 -14.35 -9.64
CA PRO A 68 -17.65 -14.44 -8.30
C PRO A 68 -16.74 -13.25 -7.94
N GLY A 69 -16.28 -12.48 -8.92
CA GLY A 69 -15.49 -11.25 -8.74
C GLY A 69 -16.27 -9.94 -8.69
N ASP A 70 -17.59 -9.97 -8.92
CA ASP A 70 -18.42 -8.77 -8.97
C ASP A 70 -18.98 -8.43 -7.58
N SER A 71 -18.31 -7.50 -6.91
CA SER A 71 -18.70 -7.03 -5.58
C SER A 71 -20.05 -6.31 -5.54
N SER A 72 -20.61 -5.90 -6.68
CA SER A 72 -21.94 -5.26 -6.72
C SER A 72 -23.10 -6.26 -6.63
N LYS A 73 -22.82 -7.55 -6.88
CA LYS A 73 -23.81 -8.64 -6.85
C LYS A 73 -23.71 -9.52 -5.60
N GLY A 74 -22.61 -9.42 -4.85
CA GLY A 74 -22.39 -10.23 -3.65
C GLY A 74 -23.30 -9.85 -2.48
N THR A 75 -23.59 -10.80 -1.60
CA THR A 75 -24.37 -10.57 -0.36
C THR A 75 -23.42 -10.38 0.82
N PRO A 76 -23.50 -9.30 1.61
CA PRO A 76 -22.55 -9.07 2.70
C PRO A 76 -22.60 -10.11 3.82
N VAL A 77 -21.43 -10.43 4.38
CA VAL A 77 -21.27 -11.43 5.47
C VAL A 77 -20.90 -10.73 6.77
N PRO A 78 -21.86 -10.44 7.67
CA PRO A 78 -21.58 -9.79 8.95
C PRO A 78 -20.97 -10.74 9.99
N GLY A 79 -20.50 -10.19 11.12
CA GLY A 79 -20.06 -10.97 12.29
C GLY A 79 -18.67 -11.61 12.23
N LEU A 80 -17.87 -11.34 11.18
CA LEU A 80 -16.51 -11.86 11.06
C LEU A 80 -15.44 -11.06 11.83
N ASP A 81 -15.78 -9.94 12.46
CA ASP A 81 -14.83 -9.09 13.21
C ASP A 81 -14.19 -9.81 14.41
N ALA A 82 -14.93 -10.70 15.07
CA ALA A 82 -14.40 -11.55 16.14
C ALA A 82 -13.74 -12.84 15.62
N ALA A 83 -14.11 -13.27 14.41
CA ALA A 83 -13.64 -14.52 13.80
C ALA A 83 -12.34 -14.36 13.00
N LEU A 84 -12.07 -13.16 12.50
CA LEU A 84 -10.90 -12.83 11.69
C LEU A 84 -9.99 -11.83 12.40
N LYS A 85 -8.70 -11.96 12.13
CA LYS A 85 -7.66 -10.99 12.50
C LYS A 85 -6.79 -10.71 11.29
N VAL A 86 -6.00 -9.65 11.36
CA VAL A 86 -5.01 -9.34 10.34
C VAL A 86 -3.64 -9.11 10.94
N ASP A 87 -2.65 -9.80 10.40
CA ASP A 87 -1.25 -9.46 10.59
C ASP A 87 -0.85 -8.43 9.53
N LEU A 88 -0.46 -7.24 10.00
CA LEU A 88 0.19 -6.21 9.20
C LEU A 88 1.69 -6.49 9.17
N MET A 89 2.25 -6.74 7.99
CA MET A 89 3.65 -7.09 7.81
C MET A 89 4.39 -6.04 6.99
N ALA A 90 5.61 -5.71 7.41
CA ALA A 90 6.51 -4.79 6.73
C ALA A 90 7.95 -5.33 6.87
N GLY A 91 8.48 -5.98 5.83
CA GLY A 91 9.76 -6.69 5.92
C GLY A 91 9.74 -7.79 6.98
N ASP A 92 10.61 -7.68 7.98
CA ASP A 92 10.72 -8.62 9.12
C ASP A 92 9.79 -8.26 10.29
N LYS A 93 9.03 -7.17 10.19
CA LYS A 93 8.13 -6.70 11.26
C LYS A 93 6.72 -7.20 11.02
N THR A 94 6.06 -7.59 12.11
CA THR A 94 4.66 -8.01 12.10
C THR A 94 3.92 -7.38 13.27
N LYS A 95 2.71 -6.88 13.00
CA LYS A 95 1.79 -6.36 14.00
C LYS A 95 0.41 -6.94 13.77
N THR A 96 -0.10 -7.71 14.74
CA THR A 96 -1.48 -8.20 14.70
C THR A 96 -2.46 -7.10 15.09
N LEU A 97 -3.53 -6.98 14.32
CA LEU A 97 -4.63 -6.05 14.55
C LEU A 97 -5.95 -6.83 14.58
N ALA A 98 -6.87 -6.41 15.45
CA ALA A 98 -8.24 -6.87 15.42
C ALA A 98 -9.05 -6.06 14.40
N PHE A 99 -10.03 -6.70 13.77
CA PHE A 99 -11.01 -6.00 12.96
C PHE A 99 -12.10 -5.39 13.83
N SER A 100 -12.60 -4.24 13.39
CA SER A 100 -13.82 -3.61 13.89
C SER A 100 -14.83 -3.52 12.75
N PRO A 101 -16.13 -3.77 12.99
CA PRO A 101 -17.15 -3.60 11.96
C PRO A 101 -17.30 -2.13 11.57
N VAL A 102 -17.63 -1.88 10.30
CA VAL A 102 -17.93 -0.53 9.79
C VAL A 102 -19.42 -0.22 9.99
N TYR A 103 -19.70 0.92 10.62
CA TYR A 103 -21.07 1.34 10.91
C TYR A 103 -21.92 1.45 9.63
N ASN A 104 -23.15 0.93 9.67
CA ASN A 104 -24.09 0.87 8.54
C ASN A 104 -23.52 0.25 7.25
N SER A 105 -22.49 -0.61 7.37
CA SER A 105 -21.92 -1.36 6.25
C SER A 105 -21.70 -2.81 6.66
N PRO A 106 -22.76 -3.64 6.67
CA PRO A 106 -22.64 -5.07 6.97
C PRO A 106 -21.57 -5.73 6.08
N GLY A 107 -20.80 -6.65 6.64
CA GLY A 107 -19.71 -7.33 5.94
C GLY A 107 -18.48 -6.48 5.62
N ALA A 108 -18.45 -5.21 6.03
CA ALA A 108 -17.26 -4.36 5.98
C ALA A 108 -16.59 -4.25 7.35
N TYR A 109 -15.27 -4.33 7.34
CA TYR A 109 -14.40 -4.40 8.50
C TYR A 109 -13.18 -3.52 8.31
N LYS A 110 -12.67 -2.97 9.41
CA LYS A 110 -11.45 -2.18 9.39
C LYS A 110 -10.49 -2.52 10.52
N ALA A 111 -9.20 -2.38 10.23
CA ALA A 111 -8.14 -2.46 11.24
C ALA A 111 -7.19 -1.28 11.06
N GLU A 112 -7.28 -0.28 11.95
CA GLU A 112 -6.60 1.02 11.78
C GLU A 112 -5.12 0.95 12.19
N PHE A 113 -4.25 1.63 11.43
CA PHE A 113 -2.84 1.80 11.75
C PHE A 113 -2.27 3.10 11.15
N TYR A 114 -1.03 3.39 11.48
CA TYR A 114 -0.24 4.50 10.93
C TYR A 114 1.03 3.90 10.32
N PRO A 115 1.23 3.95 9.00
CA PRO A 115 2.46 3.51 8.38
C PRO A 115 3.55 4.53 8.73
N THR A 116 4.65 4.06 9.30
CA THR A 116 5.77 4.94 9.67
C THR A 116 6.87 4.94 8.63
N VAL A 117 6.80 4.08 7.61
CA VAL A 117 7.79 3.99 6.53
C VAL A 117 7.10 3.71 5.20
N ALA A 118 7.64 4.27 4.12
CA ALA A 118 7.18 3.99 2.75
C ALA A 118 7.77 2.65 2.29
N THR A 119 6.99 1.58 2.43
CA THR A 119 7.41 0.20 2.09
C THR A 119 6.23 -0.61 1.58
N THR A 120 6.51 -1.77 0.99
CA THR A 120 5.49 -2.78 0.74
C THR A 120 4.97 -3.31 2.08
N LEU A 121 3.66 -3.19 2.25
CA LEU A 121 2.88 -3.80 3.31
C LEU A 121 2.19 -5.06 2.80
N THR A 122 2.15 -6.07 3.66
CA THR A 122 1.39 -7.29 3.44
C THR A 122 0.35 -7.43 4.54
N TYR A 123 -0.89 -7.70 4.14
CA TYR A 123 -2.02 -8.02 5.02
C TYR A 123 -2.24 -9.53 4.96
N ARG A 124 -1.96 -10.21 6.07
CA ARG A 124 -2.31 -11.63 6.24
C ARG A 124 -3.58 -11.71 7.08
N VAL A 125 -4.69 -12.01 6.44
CA VAL A 125 -6.02 -12.17 7.05
C VAL A 125 -6.23 -13.63 7.40
N TYR A 126 -6.45 -13.92 8.67
CA TYR A 126 -6.57 -15.30 9.16
C TYR A 126 -7.63 -15.45 10.24
N GLY A 127 -8.11 -16.68 10.42
CA GLY A 127 -9.19 -17.00 11.35
C GLY A 127 -10.07 -18.11 10.80
N ALA A 128 -11.39 -17.96 10.91
CA ALA A 128 -12.34 -18.89 10.29
C ALA A 128 -13.49 -18.14 9.59
N ILE A 129 -13.92 -18.68 8.46
CA ILE A 129 -15.14 -18.27 7.75
C ILE A 129 -15.99 -19.53 7.57
N ASN A 130 -17.24 -19.52 8.04
CA ASN A 130 -18.13 -20.70 7.99
C ASN A 130 -17.51 -21.94 8.67
N ASP A 131 -16.87 -21.74 9.83
CA ASP A 131 -16.14 -22.76 10.59
C ASP A 131 -14.95 -23.41 9.86
N VAL A 132 -14.61 -22.94 8.65
CA VAL A 132 -13.43 -23.37 7.90
C VAL A 132 -12.27 -22.42 8.19
N PRO A 133 -11.11 -22.92 8.64
CA PRO A 133 -9.92 -22.11 8.84
C PRO A 133 -9.46 -21.43 7.54
N VAL A 134 -9.09 -20.16 7.62
CA VAL A 134 -8.55 -19.38 6.50
C VAL A 134 -7.24 -18.71 6.89
N ASP A 135 -6.33 -18.61 5.93
CA ASP A 135 -5.05 -17.89 6.03
C ASP A 135 -4.70 -17.30 4.66
N LEU A 136 -5.03 -16.02 4.47
CA LEU A 136 -5.07 -15.36 3.18
C LEU A 136 -4.13 -14.17 3.17
N THR A 137 -3.30 -14.06 2.15
CA THR A 137 -2.26 -13.02 2.06
C THR A 137 -2.50 -12.08 0.88
N PHE A 138 -2.42 -10.78 1.15
CA PHE A 138 -2.59 -9.70 0.18
C PHE A 138 -1.46 -8.69 0.35
N SER A 139 -0.84 -8.25 -0.74
CA SER A 139 0.27 -7.30 -0.67
C SER A 139 -0.05 -6.06 -1.47
N CYS A 140 0.22 -4.90 -0.89
CA CYS A 140 0.05 -3.66 -1.62
C CYS A 140 1.01 -3.60 -2.81
N ASN A 141 0.65 -2.81 -3.80
CA ASN A 141 1.45 -2.58 -4.99
C ASN A 141 2.10 -1.19 -4.92
N PRO A 142 3.45 -1.10 -5.01
CA PRO A 142 4.15 0.18 -5.06
C PRO A 142 3.75 1.07 -6.24
N ALA A 143 3.24 0.48 -7.33
CA ALA A 143 2.72 1.19 -8.49
C ALA A 143 1.25 1.67 -8.32
N GLY A 144 0.65 1.47 -7.15
CA GLY A 144 -0.73 1.88 -6.86
C GLY A 144 -1.75 0.85 -7.36
N HIS A 145 -2.63 1.25 -8.27
CA HIS A 145 -3.76 0.46 -8.76
C HIS A 145 -3.61 0.14 -10.25
N PRO A 146 -2.56 -0.57 -10.68
CA PRO A 146 -2.45 -0.92 -12.08
C PRO A 146 -3.66 -1.76 -12.48
N ALA A 147 -4.09 -1.63 -13.72
CA ALA A 147 -5.05 -2.56 -14.28
C ALA A 147 -4.40 -3.95 -14.35
N VAL A 148 -4.85 -4.83 -13.47
CA VAL A 148 -4.46 -6.23 -13.47
C VAL A 148 -5.52 -7.01 -14.25
N LYS A 149 -5.08 -7.85 -15.18
CA LYS A 149 -5.97 -8.78 -15.86
C LYS A 149 -6.54 -9.76 -14.83
N ASP A 150 -7.83 -10.03 -14.91
CA ASP A 150 -8.50 -11.04 -14.11
C ASP A 150 -7.77 -12.40 -14.25
N ASP A 151 -7.52 -12.99 -13.09
CA ASP A 151 -6.97 -14.33 -12.91
C ASP A 151 -8.11 -15.24 -12.44
N THR A 152 -8.48 -16.21 -13.27
CA THR A 152 -9.51 -17.22 -12.96
C THR A 152 -8.90 -18.60 -12.72
N GLU A 153 -7.59 -18.67 -12.49
CA GLU A 153 -6.92 -19.91 -12.15
C GLU A 153 -7.36 -20.38 -10.76
N ARG A 154 -7.64 -21.68 -10.65
CA ARG A 154 -7.99 -22.32 -9.39
C ARG A 154 -6.71 -22.67 -8.64
N VAL A 155 -6.48 -22.00 -7.51
CA VAL A 155 -5.28 -22.18 -6.70
C VAL A 155 -5.68 -22.62 -5.30
N MET A 156 -5.31 -23.84 -4.91
CA MET A 156 -5.50 -24.33 -3.54
C MET A 156 -4.56 -23.56 -2.60
N ILE A 157 -5.14 -22.85 -1.63
CA ILE A 157 -4.37 -22.04 -0.67
C ILE A 157 -4.02 -22.90 0.55
N THR A 158 -5.04 -23.55 1.11
CA THR A 158 -4.95 -24.51 2.21
C THR A 158 -6.03 -25.59 1.99
N ASP A 159 -6.04 -26.62 2.84
CA ASP A 159 -7.14 -27.58 2.85
C ASP A 159 -8.48 -26.86 3.07
N GLY A 160 -9.49 -27.22 2.27
CA GLY A 160 -10.82 -26.57 2.29
C GLY A 160 -10.90 -25.13 1.78
N VAL A 161 -9.80 -24.53 1.27
CA VAL A 161 -9.78 -23.15 0.76
C VAL A 161 -9.11 -23.09 -0.61
N THR A 162 -9.90 -22.79 -1.65
CA THR A 162 -9.40 -22.64 -3.03
C THR A 162 -9.74 -21.27 -3.57
N ARG A 163 -8.73 -20.51 -4.00
CA ARG A 163 -8.95 -19.28 -4.77
C ARG A 163 -9.42 -19.64 -6.17
N VAL A 164 -10.49 -18.99 -6.62
CA VAL A 164 -11.09 -19.22 -7.96
C VAL A 164 -11.15 -17.96 -8.82
N TYR A 165 -10.88 -16.81 -8.22
CA TYR A 165 -10.82 -15.52 -8.92
C TYR A 165 -9.86 -14.58 -8.19
N LYS A 166 -9.13 -13.77 -8.95
CA LYS A 166 -8.34 -12.65 -8.46
C LYS A 166 -8.34 -11.50 -9.47
N SER A 167 -8.52 -10.27 -9.01
CA SER A 167 -8.32 -9.06 -9.81
C SER A 167 -7.97 -7.85 -8.95
N GLY A 168 -7.59 -6.75 -9.60
CA GLY A 168 -7.26 -5.50 -8.93
C GLY A 168 -5.96 -5.55 -8.11
N ALA A 169 -5.72 -4.46 -7.39
CA ALA A 169 -4.60 -4.25 -6.48
C ALA A 169 -4.96 -3.09 -5.54
N PHE A 170 -4.15 -2.84 -4.51
CA PHE A 170 -4.26 -1.66 -3.64
C PHE A 170 -2.88 -1.03 -3.44
N GLY A 171 -2.82 0.29 -3.25
CA GLY A 171 -1.56 1.04 -3.24
C GLY A 171 -0.76 0.92 -1.92
N CYS A 172 0.57 0.91 -2.02
CA CYS A 172 1.44 1.00 -0.85
C CYS A 172 1.54 2.44 -0.28
N PRO A 173 1.91 2.59 1.01
CA PRO A 173 2.25 3.89 1.58
C PRO A 173 3.33 4.63 0.79
N ARG A 174 3.11 5.92 0.54
CA ARG A 174 4.06 6.80 -0.17
C ARG A 174 4.60 7.90 0.75
N PRO A 175 5.79 8.46 0.46
CA PRO A 175 6.26 9.68 1.11
C PRO A 175 5.30 10.86 0.86
N ARG A 176 5.32 11.85 1.75
CA ARG A 176 4.47 13.06 1.67
C ARG A 176 5.09 14.20 0.87
N ASP A 177 6.37 14.11 0.54
CA ASP A 177 7.17 15.23 0.04
C ASP A 177 6.53 15.92 -1.19
N ASP A 178 5.91 15.13 -2.08
CA ASP A 178 5.32 15.62 -3.33
C ASP A 178 3.88 16.17 -3.20
N LEU A 179 3.24 16.02 -2.03
CA LEU A 179 1.86 16.49 -1.82
C LEU A 179 1.76 17.87 -1.18
N GLY A 180 2.85 18.34 -0.58
CA GLY A 180 2.84 19.60 0.16
C GLY A 180 2.50 20.79 -0.75
N PHE A 181 1.54 21.59 -0.31
CA PHE A 181 1.23 22.89 -0.91
C PHE A 181 0.86 23.88 0.19
N PRO A 182 1.36 25.14 0.15
CA PRO A 182 2.27 25.72 -0.85
C PRO A 182 3.73 25.29 -0.73
N GLU A 183 4.11 24.74 0.44
CA GLU A 183 5.45 24.22 0.69
C GLU A 183 5.44 22.69 0.69
N PRO A 184 6.54 22.02 0.28
CA PRO A 184 6.68 20.58 0.41
C PRO A 184 6.41 20.10 1.85
N MET A 185 5.71 18.99 1.98
CA MET A 185 5.35 18.43 3.28
C MET A 185 6.32 17.30 3.59
N HIS A 186 7.27 17.56 4.47
CA HIS A 186 8.20 16.53 4.92
C HIS A 186 7.52 15.57 5.90
N SER A 187 7.69 14.27 5.68
CA SER A 187 7.42 13.27 6.72
C SER A 187 8.41 13.45 7.89
N ILE A 188 8.05 12.91 9.06
CA ILE A 188 8.96 12.97 10.22
C ILE A 188 10.31 12.32 9.88
N ASP A 189 10.29 11.21 9.15
CA ASP A 189 11.50 10.56 8.63
C ASP A 189 12.30 11.46 7.68
N GLY A 190 11.64 12.16 6.76
CA GLY A 190 12.27 13.11 5.85
C GLY A 190 12.96 14.26 6.61
N LEU A 191 12.31 14.76 7.67
CA LEU A 191 12.90 15.76 8.58
C LEU A 191 14.13 15.21 9.30
N HIS A 192 14.09 13.98 9.81
CA HIS A 192 15.25 13.34 10.45
C HIS A 192 16.43 13.17 9.49
N GLN A 193 16.17 12.75 8.26
CA GLN A 193 17.21 12.61 7.24
C GLN A 193 17.85 13.96 6.91
N GLN A 194 17.06 15.01 6.69
CA GLN A 194 17.57 16.37 6.47
C GLN A 194 18.39 16.89 7.65
N LEU A 195 17.95 16.64 8.89
CA LEU A 195 18.70 17.00 10.09
C LEU A 195 20.04 16.26 10.14
N HIS A 196 20.04 14.95 9.87
CA HIS A 196 21.25 14.13 9.83
C HIS A 196 22.25 14.65 8.78
N GLU A 197 21.79 14.92 7.56
CA GLU A 197 22.61 15.49 6.48
C GLU A 197 23.20 16.85 6.87
N ARG A 198 22.40 17.73 7.49
CA ARG A 198 22.89 19.04 7.99
C ARG A 198 23.94 18.89 9.09
N MET A 199 23.77 17.93 10.01
CA MET A 199 24.75 17.68 11.06
C MET A 199 26.06 17.11 10.50
N MET A 200 26.00 16.17 9.56
CA MET A 200 27.18 15.58 8.93
C MET A 200 27.96 16.61 8.09
N ASN A 201 27.28 17.44 7.30
CA ASN A 201 27.93 18.51 6.54
C ASN A 201 28.57 19.58 7.44
N LYS A 202 27.92 19.94 8.56
CA LYS A 202 28.52 20.86 9.54
C LYS A 202 29.73 20.23 10.25
N GLY A 203 29.67 18.95 10.61
CA GLY A 203 30.78 18.23 11.24
C GLY A 203 32.00 18.16 10.34
N LEU A 204 31.82 17.88 9.05
CA LEU A 204 32.91 17.86 8.07
C LEU A 204 33.55 19.24 7.89
N GLY A 205 32.75 20.31 7.85
CA GLY A 205 33.25 21.69 7.75
C GLY A 205 34.13 22.10 8.95
N VAL A 206 33.75 21.72 10.17
CA VAL A 206 34.54 22.00 11.38
C VAL A 206 35.86 21.22 11.38
N CYS A 207 35.85 19.94 11.01
CA CYS A 207 37.05 19.11 10.94
C CYS A 207 38.06 19.62 9.89
N VAL A 208 37.60 20.03 8.71
CA VAL A 208 38.48 20.58 7.66
C VAL A 208 39.09 21.91 8.11
N ALA A 209 38.30 22.81 8.70
CA ALA A 209 38.83 24.07 9.22
C ALA A 209 39.89 23.86 10.31
N ALA A 210 39.67 22.92 11.24
CA ALA A 210 40.64 22.59 12.28
C ALA A 210 41.96 22.01 11.70
N LEU A 211 41.88 21.15 10.68
CA LEU A 211 43.04 20.61 9.97
C LEU A 211 43.85 21.69 9.25
N VAL A 212 43.17 22.64 8.57
CA VAL A 212 43.84 23.76 7.90
C VAL A 212 44.56 24.66 8.91
N VAL A 213 43.92 24.98 10.03
CA VAL A 213 44.55 25.79 11.10
C VAL A 213 45.75 25.06 11.71
N ALA A 214 45.66 23.76 11.96
CA ALA A 214 46.76 22.97 12.48
C ALA A 214 47.95 22.90 11.49
N LEU A 215 47.68 22.72 10.20
CA LEU A 215 48.71 22.71 9.15
C LEU A 215 49.38 24.08 8.99
N LEU A 216 48.61 25.17 9.06
CA LEU A 216 49.15 26.53 9.05
C LEU A 216 50.03 26.79 10.29
N ALA A 217 49.60 26.37 11.48
CA ALA A 217 50.38 26.50 12.70
C ALA A 217 51.71 25.72 12.64
N LEU A 218 51.68 24.50 12.08
CA LEU A 218 52.88 23.68 11.84
C LEU A 218 53.81 24.32 10.80
N GLY A 219 53.26 24.85 9.70
CA GLY A 219 54.02 25.55 8.67
C GLY A 219 54.74 26.79 9.22
N VAL A 220 54.05 27.60 10.03
CA VAL A 220 54.63 28.77 10.71
C VAL A 220 55.71 28.35 11.71
N ALA A 221 55.50 27.29 12.48
CA ALA A 221 56.48 26.77 13.43
C ALA A 221 57.77 26.24 12.75
N LEU A 222 57.63 25.61 11.57
CA LEU A 222 58.75 25.11 10.78
C LEU A 222 59.53 26.25 10.09
N TRP A 223 58.85 27.30 9.63
CA TRP A 223 59.50 28.47 9.05
C TRP A 223 60.35 29.24 10.07
N ARG A 224 59.90 29.33 11.33
CA ARG A 224 60.61 30.04 12.41
C ARG A 224 61.87 29.33 12.94
N ARG A 225 62.12 28.08 12.51
CA ARG A 225 63.27 27.26 12.93
C ARG A 225 64.40 27.19 11.88
N ARG A 226 64.23 27.81 10.72
CA ARG A 226 65.28 28.02 9.72
C ARG A 226 65.85 29.42 9.87
#